data_AF-A0AA35RY36-F1
#
_entry.id   AF-A0AA35RY36-F1
#
_cell.length_a   1.000
_cell.length_b   1.000
_cell.length_c   1.000
_cell.angle_alpha   90.00
_cell.angle_beta   90.00
_cell.angle_gamma   90.00
#
_symmetry.space_group_name_H-M   'P 1'
#
loop_
_entity.id
_entity.type
_entity.pdbx_description
1 polymer ?
#
loop_
_entity_poly.entity_id
_entity_poly.type
_entity_poly.pdbx_seq_one_letter_code
_entity_poly.pdbx_strand_id
1 'polypeptide(L)'
;MGRRRNRRARLRPNRRWRRRTTRKPVGAVRGPRAQGQSRPASRRRRCRGHAGPPARTHRHRPDPGRNPACRQLYRRRHSLGTRPRYRQRAWETIDCITPGSPGVVIGLNAVPEAGDILTVVTGERAARQMAGRRDQRSSTGNMETVLTLDSVVKQIDAGDVKELVLVLKADVQGSVEAAVHSIEQLSEGDVKARVIHSASGLVSESDVQLASASGGIVLAFNVGFEVGAERTAERLGVEVREYRIIYRLLEDVEGALKGLLEPEYAEVVVGRAEIREVFAGRRGVRIAGCRVMDGRIVRQGNIRIMRNDNIVTETQIGSLRHFRDEVNQATAGTECGIVLDGFNDIEEGDMIVAYRMERAN
;
A
#
# COMPACT_ATOMS: atom_id res chain seq x y z
N MET A 1 -22.98 28.23 40.25
CA MET A 1 -24.15 27.33 40.36
C MET A 1 -24.61 26.91 38.96
N GLY A 2 -25.23 25.73 38.78
CA GLY A 2 -25.70 25.21 37.47
C GLY A 2 -24.55 24.64 36.60
N ARG A 3 -24.48 23.40 36.10
CA ARG A 3 -25.42 22.28 35.76
C ARG A 3 -26.31 22.44 34.51
N ARG A 4 -25.84 21.99 33.35
CA ARG A 4 -26.60 21.30 32.26
C ARG A 4 -25.65 20.29 31.58
N ARG A 5 -25.69 18.97 31.83
CA ARG A 5 -26.67 17.91 31.41
C ARG A 5 -26.72 17.57 29.91
N ASN A 6 -25.67 16.90 29.44
CA ASN A 6 -25.69 15.57 28.78
C ASN A 6 -27.02 15.07 28.18
N ARG A 7 -27.04 14.71 26.89
CA ARG A 7 -28.09 13.92 26.22
C ARG A 7 -27.50 12.76 25.40
N ARG A 8 -27.61 11.52 25.92
CA ARG A 8 -27.45 10.30 25.11
C ARG A 8 -28.76 9.97 24.40
N ALA A 9 -28.73 9.69 23.11
CA ALA A 9 -29.88 9.12 22.39
C ALA A 9 -30.02 7.62 22.73
N ARG A 10 -31.26 7.16 22.97
CA ARG A 10 -31.62 5.73 23.04
C ARG A 10 -32.70 5.45 22.02
N LEU A 11 -32.46 4.55 21.08
CA LEU A 11 -33.51 4.02 20.21
C LEU A 11 -34.36 2.98 20.96
N ARG A 12 -35.67 2.98 20.72
CA ARG A 12 -36.60 1.93 21.15
C ARG A 12 -37.15 1.20 19.90
N PRO A 13 -37.35 -0.12 19.94
CA PRO A 13 -37.96 -0.85 18.84
C PRO A 13 -39.48 -0.65 18.81
N ASN A 14 -40.10 -0.74 17.63
CA ASN A 14 -41.55 -0.76 17.46
C ASN A 14 -42.04 -2.12 16.93
N ARG A 15 -43.32 -2.45 17.16
CA ARG A 15 -43.92 -3.78 16.94
C ARG A 15 -45.02 -3.76 15.87
N ARG A 16 -45.05 -4.79 15.02
CA ARG A 16 -46.21 -5.56 14.48
C ARG A 16 -45.63 -6.57 13.47
N TRP A 17 -46.21 -7.74 13.18
CA TRP A 17 -47.62 -8.15 13.18
C TRP A 17 -47.89 -9.47 13.96
N ARG A 18 -49.16 -9.88 14.05
CA ARG A 18 -49.64 -11.16 14.61
C ARG A 18 -50.73 -11.77 13.71
N ARG A 19 -50.70 -13.11 13.53
CA ARG A 19 -51.79 -14.14 13.45
C ARG A 19 -53.06 -13.82 12.60
N ARG A 20 -53.74 -14.79 11.97
CA ARG A 20 -53.93 -16.24 12.25
C ARG A 20 -53.49 -17.08 11.01
N THR A 21 -54.07 -18.15 10.45
CA THR A 21 -55.31 -18.95 10.67
C THR A 21 -55.10 -20.43 10.22
N THR A 22 -56.20 -21.20 10.13
CA THR A 22 -56.46 -22.57 9.62
C THR A 22 -56.16 -22.79 8.13
N ARG A 23 -55.92 -24.02 7.61
CA ARG A 23 -56.63 -25.30 7.84
C ARG A 23 -55.73 -26.58 7.85
N LYS A 24 -56.33 -27.67 8.35
CA LYS A 24 -56.00 -29.13 8.32
C LYS A 24 -57.33 -29.88 8.00
N PRO A 25 -57.46 -31.22 7.97
CA PRO A 25 -56.46 -32.32 8.00
C PRO A 25 -56.04 -32.72 6.56
N VAL A 26 -55.90 -33.96 6.02
CA VAL A 26 -56.15 -35.37 6.43
C VAL A 26 -55.22 -36.32 5.62
N GLY A 27 -55.06 -37.58 6.05
CA GLY A 27 -54.78 -38.74 5.16
C GLY A 27 -53.51 -39.55 5.44
N ALA A 28 -53.61 -40.89 5.50
CA ALA A 28 -52.48 -41.83 5.65
C ALA A 28 -52.76 -43.18 4.98
N VAL A 29 -51.72 -43.82 4.40
CA VAL A 29 -51.70 -45.24 3.96
C VAL A 29 -50.29 -45.82 4.24
N ARG A 30 -50.18 -47.14 4.45
CA ARG A 30 -48.92 -47.86 4.76
C ARG A 30 -48.52 -48.86 3.65
N GLY A 31 -47.21 -48.93 3.38
CA GLY A 31 -46.53 -50.15 2.89
C GLY A 31 -46.70 -50.51 1.39
N PRO A 32 -46.15 -51.66 0.94
CA PRO A 32 -45.40 -52.67 1.71
C PRO A 32 -43.89 -52.75 1.34
N ARG A 33 -43.21 -53.80 1.82
CA ARG A 33 -41.80 -54.13 1.53
C ARG A 33 -41.64 -54.78 0.14
N ALA A 34 -40.46 -54.66 -0.44
CA ALA A 34 -39.90 -55.66 -1.37
C ALA A 34 -38.45 -55.99 -0.95
N GLN A 35 -38.08 -57.26 -0.99
CA GLN A 35 -36.70 -57.73 -0.73
C GLN A 35 -36.00 -57.97 -2.07
N GLY A 36 -34.68 -57.74 -2.13
CA GLY A 36 -33.87 -58.01 -3.33
C GLY A 36 -32.39 -58.08 -2.99
N GLN A 37 -31.83 -59.29 -3.01
CA GLN A 37 -30.41 -59.53 -2.71
C GLN A 37 -29.58 -59.49 -4.00
N SER A 38 -28.41 -58.83 -3.98
CA SER A 38 -27.15 -59.36 -4.55
C SER A 38 -25.97 -58.37 -4.45
N ARG A 39 -24.78 -58.92 -4.21
CA ARG A 39 -23.45 -58.32 -4.43
C ARG A 39 -22.76 -59.17 -5.53
N PRO A 40 -21.53 -58.84 -5.97
CA PRO A 40 -21.07 -57.59 -6.57
C PRO A 40 -20.44 -57.85 -7.96
N ALA A 41 -20.18 -56.81 -8.77
CA ALA A 41 -19.47 -56.99 -10.05
C ALA A 41 -18.42 -55.90 -10.31
N SER A 42 -17.15 -56.23 -10.11
CA SER A 42 -16.01 -55.35 -10.43
C SER A 42 -15.79 -55.24 -11.95
N ARG A 43 -16.09 -54.10 -12.56
CA ARG A 43 -15.76 -53.82 -13.96
C ARG A 43 -14.58 -52.86 -14.10
N ARG A 44 -13.35 -53.41 -14.13
CA ARG A 44 -12.15 -52.70 -14.61
C ARG A 44 -12.37 -52.30 -16.08
N ARG A 45 -12.77 -51.05 -16.36
CA ARG A 45 -12.82 -50.54 -17.74
C ARG A 45 -11.38 -50.37 -18.26
N ARG A 46 -10.92 -51.27 -19.12
CA ARG A 46 -9.72 -51.06 -19.93
C ARG A 46 -10.03 -50.01 -21.01
N CYS A 47 -9.44 -48.83 -20.92
CA CYS A 47 -9.43 -47.90 -22.05
C CYS A 47 -8.48 -48.47 -23.14
N ARG A 48 -9.04 -48.91 -24.27
CA ARG A 48 -8.28 -49.10 -25.51
C ARG A 48 -8.36 -47.82 -26.34
N GLY A 49 -7.25 -47.41 -26.92
CA GLY A 49 -7.16 -46.37 -27.93
C GLY A 49 -5.85 -46.57 -28.70
N HIS A 50 -5.92 -46.61 -30.03
CA HIS A 50 -4.74 -46.71 -30.88
C HIS A 50 -4.27 -45.32 -31.32
N ALA A 51 -2.97 -45.08 -31.22
CA ALA A 51 -2.25 -44.03 -31.93
C ALA A 51 -0.79 -44.49 -32.10
N GLY A 52 -0.11 -44.05 -33.17
CA GLY A 52 1.28 -44.37 -33.44
C GLY A 52 2.28 -43.63 -32.53
N PRO A 53 3.57 -44.03 -32.55
CA PRO A 53 4.61 -43.39 -31.75
C PRO A 53 5.04 -42.02 -32.33
N PRO A 54 5.46 -41.09 -31.46
CA PRO A 54 6.83 -40.58 -31.62
C PRO A 54 7.59 -40.41 -30.29
N ALA A 55 8.91 -40.21 -30.42
CA ALA A 55 9.87 -39.69 -29.43
C ALA A 55 9.87 -40.26 -28.00
N ARG A 56 10.90 -41.07 -27.68
CA ARG A 56 11.22 -41.43 -26.28
C ARG A 56 11.76 -40.21 -25.52
N THR A 57 11.02 -39.73 -24.53
CA THR A 57 11.59 -39.01 -23.38
C THR A 57 11.20 -39.74 -22.09
N HIS A 58 12.19 -40.14 -21.29
CA HIS A 58 11.97 -40.96 -20.09
C HIS A 58 11.49 -40.11 -18.90
N ARG A 59 10.22 -39.67 -18.92
CA ARG A 59 9.52 -39.25 -17.70
C ARG A 59 8.84 -40.46 -17.07
N HIS A 60 9.32 -40.89 -15.90
CA HIS A 60 8.73 -42.01 -15.16
C HIS A 60 7.26 -41.77 -14.86
N ARG A 61 6.41 -42.77 -15.15
CA ARG A 61 5.04 -42.79 -14.63
C ARG A 61 5.09 -43.10 -13.13
N PRO A 62 4.38 -42.34 -12.26
CA PRO A 62 4.14 -42.79 -10.90
C PRO A 62 3.27 -44.05 -10.94
N ASP A 63 3.75 -45.15 -10.37
CA ASP A 63 3.03 -46.41 -10.30
C ASP A 63 2.06 -46.39 -9.11
N PRO A 64 0.73 -46.40 -9.32
CA PRO A 64 -0.25 -46.21 -8.25
C PRO A 64 -0.26 -47.34 -7.21
N GLY A 65 0.44 -48.46 -7.45
CA GLY A 65 0.55 -49.56 -6.51
C GLY A 65 1.61 -49.41 -5.40
N ARG A 66 2.48 -48.38 -5.42
CA ARG A 66 3.71 -48.36 -4.59
C ARG A 66 4.07 -47.09 -3.82
N ASN A 67 3.33 -45.97 -3.92
CA ASN A 67 3.69 -44.73 -3.21
C ASN A 67 2.52 -44.17 -2.36
N PRO A 68 2.68 -43.99 -1.03
CA PRO A 68 1.63 -43.41 -0.18
C PRO A 68 1.24 -41.97 -0.55
N ALA A 69 2.12 -41.21 -1.24
CA ALA A 69 1.86 -39.83 -1.66
C ALA A 69 0.62 -39.66 -2.56
N CYS A 70 0.18 -40.71 -3.26
CA CYS A 70 -1.02 -40.68 -4.08
C CYS A 70 -2.34 -40.51 -3.29
N ARG A 71 -2.35 -40.73 -1.96
CA ARG A 71 -3.57 -40.67 -1.13
C ARG A 71 -4.05 -39.26 -0.73
N GLN A 72 -3.30 -38.20 -1.07
CA GLN A 72 -3.55 -36.84 -0.58
C GLN A 72 -3.72 -35.79 -1.69
N LEU A 73 -3.99 -36.24 -2.92
CA LEU A 73 -4.28 -35.35 -4.05
C LEU A 73 -5.78 -35.02 -4.11
N TYR A 74 -6.12 -33.79 -4.49
CA TYR A 74 -7.51 -33.33 -4.64
C TYR A 74 -7.75 -32.60 -5.96
N ARG A 75 -8.95 -32.77 -6.55
CA ARG A 75 -9.38 -32.11 -7.80
C ARG A 75 -10.68 -31.31 -7.60
N ARG A 76 -10.80 -30.15 -8.26
CA ARG A 76 -12.07 -29.42 -8.36
C ARG A 76 -12.98 -30.09 -9.39
N ARG A 77 -14.17 -30.51 -8.95
CA ARG A 77 -15.21 -31.12 -9.79
C ARG A 77 -15.99 -30.03 -10.57
N HIS A 78 -15.71 -29.88 -11.87
CA HIS A 78 -16.53 -29.06 -12.76
C HIS A 78 -17.82 -29.81 -13.14
N SER A 79 -18.90 -29.59 -12.39
CA SER A 79 -20.24 -29.99 -12.83
C SER A 79 -20.78 -28.96 -13.83
N LEU A 80 -20.78 -29.30 -15.12
CA LEU A 80 -21.57 -28.59 -16.14
C LEU A 80 -23.06 -28.84 -15.85
N GLY A 81 -23.66 -27.95 -15.06
CA GLY A 81 -25.05 -28.04 -14.60
C GLY A 81 -25.68 -26.66 -14.51
N THR A 82 -26.67 -26.40 -15.34
CA THR A 82 -27.34 -25.10 -15.50
C THR A 82 -28.29 -24.78 -14.35
N ARG A 83 -27.76 -24.29 -13.22
CA ARG A 83 -28.49 -23.45 -12.23
C ARG A 83 -27.53 -22.79 -11.23
N PRO A 84 -27.57 -21.45 -11.04
CA PRO A 84 -26.81 -20.78 -10.00
C PRO A 84 -27.46 -21.01 -8.63
N ARG A 85 -27.00 -22.03 -7.89
CA ARG A 85 -27.12 -22.08 -6.43
C ARG A 85 -25.73 -22.22 -5.84
N TYR A 86 -25.46 -21.44 -4.80
CA TYR A 86 -24.18 -21.37 -4.10
C TYR A 86 -23.89 -22.68 -3.35
N ARG A 87 -23.37 -23.68 -4.06
CA ARG A 87 -22.83 -24.91 -3.47
C ARG A 87 -21.42 -24.63 -2.96
N GLN A 88 -21.20 -24.87 -1.67
CA GLN A 88 -19.86 -25.03 -1.11
C GLN A 88 -19.10 -26.07 -1.95
N ARG A 89 -17.94 -25.68 -2.47
CA ARG A 89 -17.17 -26.50 -3.42
C ARG A 89 -16.36 -27.54 -2.67
N ALA A 90 -17.00 -28.65 -2.30
CA ALA A 90 -16.31 -29.79 -1.69
C ALA A 90 -15.16 -30.27 -2.59
N TRP A 91 -13.99 -30.49 -1.99
CA TRP A 91 -12.83 -31.08 -2.66
C TRP A 91 -13.04 -32.59 -2.77
N GLU A 92 -12.82 -33.16 -3.95
CA GLU A 92 -12.92 -34.61 -4.19
C GLU A 92 -11.49 -35.18 -4.20
N THR A 93 -11.20 -36.11 -3.29
CA THR A 93 -9.90 -36.82 -3.24
C THR A 93 -9.74 -37.65 -4.51
N ILE A 94 -8.54 -37.63 -5.09
CA ILE A 94 -8.19 -38.36 -6.31
C ILE A 94 -6.96 -39.23 -6.08
N ASP A 95 -7.05 -40.53 -6.41
CA ASP A 95 -5.91 -41.45 -6.26
C ASP A 95 -4.80 -41.21 -7.32
N CYS A 96 -5.09 -40.47 -8.38
CA CYS A 96 -4.15 -40.19 -9.46
C CYS A 96 -4.42 -38.86 -10.17
N ILE A 97 -3.35 -38.27 -10.71
CA ILE A 97 -3.37 -37.03 -11.48
C ILE A 97 -2.76 -37.26 -12.86
N THR A 98 -3.39 -36.73 -13.90
CA THR A 98 -2.92 -36.81 -15.29
C THR A 98 -1.93 -35.69 -15.62
N PRO A 99 -0.92 -35.91 -16.50
CA PRO A 99 -0.04 -34.85 -16.97
C PRO A 99 -0.82 -33.63 -17.49
N GLY A 100 -0.35 -32.42 -17.18
CA GLY A 100 -1.01 -31.16 -17.55
C GLY A 100 -2.31 -30.87 -16.79
N SER A 101 -2.71 -31.69 -15.81
CA SER A 101 -3.88 -31.43 -14.96
C SER A 101 -3.44 -30.81 -13.62
N PRO A 102 -4.06 -29.71 -13.15
CA PRO A 102 -3.80 -29.17 -11.82
C PRO A 102 -4.48 -30.01 -10.73
N GLY A 103 -3.86 -30.07 -9.55
CA GLY A 103 -4.38 -30.72 -8.37
C GLY A 103 -3.74 -30.13 -7.11
N VAL A 104 -4.43 -30.22 -5.98
CA VAL A 104 -3.93 -29.70 -4.69
C VAL A 104 -3.23 -30.82 -3.94
N VAL A 105 -2.02 -30.54 -3.47
CA VAL A 105 -1.25 -31.36 -2.51
C VAL A 105 -1.45 -30.76 -1.12
N ILE A 106 -1.67 -31.60 -0.11
CA ILE A 106 -1.87 -31.19 1.29
C ILE A 106 -0.91 -32.02 2.17
N GLY A 107 -0.38 -31.43 3.24
CA GLY A 107 0.57 -32.11 4.14
C GLY A 107 2.05 -31.86 3.83
N LEU A 108 2.37 -30.72 3.19
CA LEU A 108 3.74 -30.20 3.13
C LEU A 108 4.11 -29.56 4.49
N ASN A 109 5.38 -29.67 4.89
CA ASN A 109 5.87 -29.11 6.16
C ASN A 109 6.04 -27.58 6.13
N ALA A 110 6.11 -26.99 4.93
CA ALA A 110 6.29 -25.56 4.69
C ALA A 110 5.53 -25.16 3.42
N VAL A 111 5.33 -23.85 3.22
CA VAL A 111 4.79 -23.29 1.98
C VAL A 111 5.88 -23.32 0.91
N PRO A 112 5.67 -23.94 -0.27
CA PRO A 112 6.65 -23.91 -1.36
C PRO A 112 6.59 -22.57 -2.11
N GLU A 113 7.73 -22.18 -2.68
CA GLU A 113 7.87 -20.97 -3.50
C GLU A 113 7.13 -21.08 -4.85
N ALA A 114 6.84 -19.93 -5.47
CA ALA A 114 6.20 -19.88 -6.78
C ALA A 114 7.14 -20.45 -7.87
N GLY A 115 6.66 -21.44 -8.63
CA GLY A 115 7.44 -22.10 -9.69
C GLY A 115 8.26 -23.32 -9.25
N ASP A 116 8.17 -23.73 -7.99
CA ASP A 116 9.04 -24.77 -7.43
C ASP A 116 8.83 -26.19 -8.01
N ILE A 117 9.91 -26.95 -8.18
CA ILE A 117 9.91 -28.25 -8.88
C ILE A 117 9.66 -29.40 -7.90
N LEU A 118 8.38 -29.80 -7.78
CA LEU A 118 7.97 -30.97 -7.01
C LEU A 118 8.61 -32.27 -7.52
N THR A 119 9.49 -32.85 -6.71
CA THR A 119 10.20 -34.12 -7.01
C THR A 119 9.68 -35.24 -6.12
N VAL A 120 9.21 -36.34 -6.73
CA VAL A 120 8.68 -37.50 -6.00
C VAL A 120 9.82 -38.43 -5.57
N VAL A 121 9.86 -38.76 -4.28
CA VAL A 121 10.88 -39.63 -3.66
C VAL A 121 10.25 -40.94 -3.20
N THR A 122 11.02 -42.03 -3.18
CA THR A 122 10.56 -43.37 -2.77
C THR A 122 10.63 -43.63 -1.26
N GLY A 123 11.26 -42.77 -0.48
CA GLY A 123 11.42 -42.96 0.97
C GLY A 123 11.68 -41.67 1.72
N GLU A 124 11.09 -41.55 2.91
CA GLU A 124 11.06 -40.33 3.71
C GLU A 124 12.46 -39.82 4.13
N ARG A 125 13.36 -40.73 4.51
CA ARG A 125 14.73 -40.37 4.94
C ARG A 125 15.51 -39.67 3.81
N ALA A 126 15.31 -40.10 2.56
CA ALA A 126 15.91 -39.45 1.40
C ALA A 126 15.25 -38.10 1.09
N ALA A 127 13.92 -38.00 1.23
CA ALA A 127 13.20 -36.73 1.09
C ALA A 127 13.67 -35.69 2.12
N ARG A 128 13.75 -36.05 3.41
CA ARG A 128 14.29 -35.18 4.47
C ARG A 128 15.74 -34.75 4.21
N GLN A 129 16.59 -35.65 3.71
CA GLN A 129 17.99 -35.32 3.40
C GLN A 129 18.12 -34.37 2.20
N MET A 130 17.25 -34.48 1.19
CA MET A 130 17.23 -33.55 0.05
C MET A 130 16.61 -32.20 0.41
N ALA A 131 15.58 -32.17 1.26
CA ALA A 131 15.02 -30.94 1.81
C ALA A 131 16.08 -30.17 2.62
N GLY A 132 16.67 -30.79 3.66
CA GLY A 132 17.69 -30.12 4.48
C GLY A 132 18.92 -29.65 3.70
N ARG A 133 19.31 -30.35 2.61
CA ARG A 133 20.36 -29.88 1.69
C ARG A 133 19.94 -28.69 0.81
N ARG A 134 18.65 -28.45 0.62
CA ARG A 134 18.12 -27.27 -0.05
C ARG A 134 17.97 -26.11 0.93
N ASP A 135 17.41 -26.38 2.12
CA ASP A 135 17.23 -25.39 3.20
C ASP A 135 18.57 -24.79 3.63
N GLN A 136 19.64 -25.60 3.70
CA GLN A 136 21.00 -25.13 3.93
C GLN A 136 21.50 -24.19 2.82
N ARG A 137 21.17 -24.47 1.54
CA ARG A 137 21.62 -23.66 0.40
C ARG A 137 20.88 -22.32 0.30
N SER A 138 19.57 -22.28 0.56
CA SER A 138 18.84 -21.01 0.67
C SER A 138 19.35 -20.21 1.87
N SER A 139 19.62 -20.85 3.01
CA SER A 139 20.20 -20.19 4.19
C SER A 139 21.61 -19.61 3.94
N THR A 140 22.47 -20.27 3.14
CA THR A 140 23.78 -19.69 2.76
C THR A 140 23.65 -18.62 1.67
N GLY A 141 22.62 -18.70 0.81
CA GLY A 141 22.30 -17.64 -0.16
C GLY A 141 21.78 -16.37 0.50
N ASN A 142 20.93 -16.52 1.53
CA ASN A 142 20.45 -15.45 2.39
C ASN A 142 21.35 -15.22 3.61
N MET A 143 22.67 -15.44 3.48
CA MET A 143 23.61 -14.76 4.38
C MET A 143 23.57 -13.28 4.04
N GLU A 144 22.78 -12.53 4.79
CA GLU A 144 22.77 -11.06 4.79
C GLU A 144 24.22 -10.55 4.78
N THR A 145 24.51 -9.58 3.91
CA THR A 145 25.83 -8.95 3.83
C THR A 145 26.18 -8.42 5.22
N VAL A 146 27.16 -9.06 5.89
CA VAL A 146 27.57 -8.73 7.25
C VAL A 146 27.82 -7.23 7.32
N LEU A 147 27.00 -6.52 8.09
CA LEU A 147 27.02 -5.06 8.19
C LEU A 147 28.37 -4.64 8.79
N THR A 148 29.30 -4.27 7.92
CA THR A 148 30.59 -3.70 8.30
C THR A 148 30.36 -2.30 8.85
N LEU A 149 31.24 -1.83 9.74
CA LEU A 149 31.15 -0.48 10.28
C LEU A 149 31.14 0.58 9.17
N ASP A 150 31.89 0.34 8.09
CA ASP A 150 31.93 1.18 6.89
C ASP A 150 30.61 1.24 6.11
N SER A 151 29.78 0.19 6.16
CA SER A 151 28.45 0.20 5.54
C SER A 151 27.41 0.90 6.41
N VAL A 152 27.54 0.83 7.74
CA VAL A 152 26.74 1.62 8.68
C VAL A 152 27.03 3.12 8.53
N VAL A 153 28.32 3.51 8.40
CA VAL A 153 28.70 4.92 8.16
C VAL A 153 28.10 5.45 6.86
N LYS A 154 28.20 4.71 5.74
CA LYS A 154 27.58 5.10 4.47
C LYS A 154 26.04 5.21 4.52
N GLN A 155 25.41 4.54 5.48
CA GLN A 155 23.97 4.62 5.71
C GLN A 155 23.57 5.81 6.61
N ILE A 156 24.55 6.47 7.25
CA ILE A 156 24.41 7.74 7.98
C ILE A 156 24.75 8.93 7.06
N ASP A 157 25.72 8.77 6.14
CA ASP A 157 26.08 9.78 5.14
C ASP A 157 24.94 10.06 4.13
N ALA A 158 23.99 9.13 3.98
CA ALA A 158 22.75 9.32 3.22
C ALA A 158 21.69 10.02 4.10
N GLY A 159 21.85 11.34 4.27
CA GLY A 159 21.09 12.13 5.25
C GLY A 159 19.56 12.06 5.10
N ASP A 160 18.87 11.96 6.24
CA ASP A 160 17.44 12.13 6.50
C ASP A 160 16.42 11.57 5.47
N VAL A 161 16.78 10.49 4.76
CA VAL A 161 15.84 9.74 3.89
C VAL A 161 14.69 9.18 4.72
N LYS A 162 13.46 9.57 4.38
CA LYS A 162 12.26 9.24 5.16
C LYS A 162 11.73 7.86 4.77
N GLU A 163 12.12 6.83 5.52
CA GLU A 163 11.63 5.46 5.32
C GLU A 163 10.21 5.25 5.90
N LEU A 164 9.28 4.80 5.06
CA LEU A 164 7.99 4.26 5.47
C LEU A 164 8.12 2.75 5.70
N VAL A 165 8.10 2.33 6.97
CA VAL A 165 8.27 0.92 7.37
C VAL A 165 6.94 0.16 7.27
N LEU A 166 6.96 -0.98 6.57
CA LEU A 166 5.77 -1.77 6.26
C LEU A 166 5.95 -3.26 6.62
N VAL A 167 4.87 -3.88 7.13
CA VAL A 167 4.74 -5.35 7.29
C VAL A 167 3.59 -5.82 6.43
N LEU A 168 3.83 -6.78 5.53
CA LEU A 168 2.83 -7.25 4.56
C LEU A 168 2.43 -8.71 4.79
N LYS A 169 1.12 -8.97 4.86
CA LYS A 169 0.54 -10.32 4.72
C LYS A 169 -0.36 -10.42 3.50
N ALA A 170 -0.34 -11.57 2.82
CA ALA A 170 -1.29 -11.89 1.75
C ALA A 170 -1.85 -13.31 1.85
N ASP A 171 -2.89 -13.63 1.07
CA ASP A 171 -3.53 -14.95 1.05
C ASP A 171 -2.71 -16.00 0.29
N VAL A 172 -1.95 -15.58 -0.73
CA VAL A 172 -1.07 -16.44 -1.53
C VAL A 172 0.31 -15.81 -1.73
N GLN A 173 1.34 -16.66 -1.75
CA GLN A 173 2.74 -16.25 -1.79
C GLN A 173 3.08 -15.33 -2.98
N GLY A 174 2.63 -15.66 -4.20
CA GLY A 174 2.85 -14.80 -5.37
C GLY A 174 2.14 -13.43 -5.33
N SER A 175 1.16 -13.24 -4.44
CA SER A 175 0.57 -11.91 -4.18
C SER A 175 1.35 -11.11 -3.14
N VAL A 176 2.13 -11.78 -2.28
CA VAL A 176 3.15 -11.10 -1.45
C VAL A 176 4.23 -10.54 -2.38
N GLU A 177 4.83 -11.40 -3.20
CA GLU A 177 5.94 -11.06 -4.11
C GLU A 177 5.59 -9.90 -5.06
N ALA A 178 4.43 -9.98 -5.72
CA ALA A 178 3.97 -8.93 -6.62
C ALA A 178 3.70 -7.59 -5.90
N ALA A 179 3.15 -7.64 -4.68
CA ALA A 179 2.86 -6.42 -3.91
C ALA A 179 4.14 -5.79 -3.34
N VAL A 180 5.12 -6.56 -2.87
CA VAL A 180 6.44 -6.05 -2.44
C VAL A 180 7.11 -5.31 -3.59
N HIS A 181 7.22 -5.95 -4.77
CA HIS A 181 7.82 -5.32 -5.95
C HIS A 181 7.11 -4.01 -6.35
N SER A 182 5.78 -3.98 -6.34
CA SER A 182 5.03 -2.75 -6.64
C SER A 182 5.15 -1.67 -5.55
N ILE A 183 5.38 -2.04 -4.29
CA ILE A 183 5.64 -1.08 -3.19
C ILE A 183 7.05 -0.49 -3.31
N GLU A 184 8.05 -1.32 -3.60
CA GLU A 184 9.45 -0.87 -3.79
C GLU A 184 9.56 0.13 -4.95
N GLN A 185 8.80 -0.10 -6.03
CA GLN A 185 8.69 0.82 -7.18
C GLN A 185 8.04 2.19 -6.87
N LEU A 186 7.43 2.40 -5.70
CA LEU A 186 6.91 3.71 -5.26
C LEU A 186 7.96 4.55 -4.48
N SER A 187 9.19 4.07 -4.34
CA SER A 187 10.26 4.81 -3.65
C SER A 187 10.91 5.82 -4.59
N GLU A 188 10.72 7.11 -4.32
CA GLU A 188 11.20 8.22 -5.14
C GLU A 188 11.98 9.24 -4.29
N GLY A 189 13.23 9.52 -4.69
CA GLY A 189 14.06 10.56 -4.07
C GLY A 189 14.23 10.39 -2.55
N ASP A 190 13.72 11.37 -1.81
CA ASP A 190 13.90 11.51 -0.36
C ASP A 190 12.93 10.65 0.48
N VAL A 191 11.98 9.96 -0.15
CA VAL A 191 11.03 9.04 0.50
C VAL A 191 11.14 7.62 -0.04
N LYS A 192 11.07 6.65 0.86
CA LYS A 192 11.33 5.24 0.54
C LYS A 192 10.39 4.30 1.26
N ALA A 193 9.71 3.42 0.54
CA ALA A 193 8.94 2.35 1.16
C ALA A 193 9.86 1.16 1.48
N ARG A 194 9.78 0.64 2.70
CA ARG A 194 10.61 -0.48 3.16
C ARG A 194 9.76 -1.57 3.80
N VAL A 195 9.61 -2.70 3.12
CA VAL A 195 8.95 -3.88 3.67
C VAL A 195 9.93 -4.66 4.56
N ILE A 196 9.72 -4.65 5.88
CA ILE A 196 10.61 -5.34 6.85
C ILE A 196 10.23 -6.80 7.08
N HIS A 197 8.98 -7.17 6.78
CA HIS A 197 8.54 -8.57 6.80
C HIS A 197 7.41 -8.77 5.80
N SER A 198 7.49 -9.84 5.01
CA SER A 198 6.49 -10.22 4.03
C SER A 198 6.25 -11.74 4.09
N ALA A 199 4.99 -12.17 4.16
CA ALA A 199 4.64 -13.59 4.23
C ALA A 199 3.19 -13.87 3.81
N SER A 200 2.89 -15.11 3.42
CA SER A 200 1.52 -15.57 3.19
C SER A 200 0.89 -16.14 4.47
N GLY A 201 -0.37 -15.77 4.76
CA GLY A 201 -1.10 -16.17 5.98
C GLY A 201 -1.95 -15.04 6.58
N LEU A 202 -2.60 -15.32 7.72
CA LEU A 202 -3.27 -14.29 8.53
C LEU A 202 -2.23 -13.40 9.25
N VAL A 203 -2.65 -12.20 9.65
CA VAL A 203 -1.83 -11.32 10.52
C VAL A 203 -1.88 -11.83 11.97
N SER A 204 -0.72 -12.15 12.53
CA SER A 204 -0.53 -12.63 13.91
C SER A 204 -0.16 -11.51 14.89
N GLU A 205 -0.16 -11.80 16.20
CA GLU A 205 0.32 -10.85 17.21
C GLU A 205 1.80 -10.49 17.02
N SER A 206 2.63 -11.43 16.55
CA SER A 206 4.06 -11.23 16.32
C SER A 206 4.34 -10.19 15.23
N ASP A 207 3.50 -10.16 14.19
CA ASP A 207 3.63 -9.21 13.08
C ASP A 207 3.33 -7.77 13.54
N VAL A 208 2.33 -7.63 14.41
CA VAL A 208 1.95 -6.35 15.04
C VAL A 208 3.02 -5.90 16.04
N GLN A 209 3.62 -6.82 16.79
CA GLN A 209 4.74 -6.52 17.69
C GLN A 209 6.00 -6.08 16.92
N LEU A 210 6.31 -6.71 15.78
CA LEU A 210 7.39 -6.29 14.90
C LEU A 210 7.15 -4.88 14.32
N ALA A 211 5.95 -4.62 13.80
CA ALA A 211 5.55 -3.29 13.34
C ALA A 211 5.66 -2.24 14.45
N SER A 212 5.19 -2.54 15.67
CA SER A 212 5.33 -1.68 16.85
C SER A 212 6.77 -1.38 17.22
N ALA A 213 7.69 -2.35 17.09
CA ALA A 213 9.11 -2.18 17.43
C ALA A 213 9.87 -1.36 16.38
N SER A 214 9.41 -1.33 15.13
CA SER A 214 10.04 -0.61 14.02
C SER A 214 9.28 0.65 13.58
N GLY A 215 8.21 1.05 14.29
CA GLY A 215 7.39 2.22 13.95
C GLY A 215 6.59 2.08 12.64
N GLY A 216 6.31 0.85 12.20
CA GLY A 216 5.72 0.55 10.90
C GLY A 216 4.21 0.28 10.91
N ILE A 217 3.64 0.19 9.70
CA ILE A 217 2.22 -0.09 9.43
C ILE A 217 2.05 -1.53 8.93
N VAL A 218 0.98 -2.21 9.35
CA VAL A 218 0.65 -3.58 8.90
C VAL A 218 -0.39 -3.54 7.77
N LEU A 219 -0.06 -4.15 6.64
CA LEU A 219 -0.90 -4.26 5.44
C LEU A 219 -1.39 -5.71 5.27
N ALA A 220 -2.71 -5.91 5.21
CA ALA A 220 -3.34 -7.23 5.07
C ALA A 220 -4.08 -7.34 3.73
N PHE A 221 -3.49 -8.05 2.77
CA PHE A 221 -4.05 -8.22 1.42
C PHE A 221 -4.85 -9.53 1.27
N ASN A 222 -6.17 -9.41 1.10
CA ASN A 222 -7.13 -10.52 1.01
C ASN A 222 -7.12 -11.50 2.22
N VAL A 223 -6.54 -11.07 3.34
CA VAL A 223 -6.46 -11.79 4.62
C VAL A 223 -6.96 -10.92 5.76
N GLY A 224 -7.30 -11.55 6.88
CA GLY A 224 -7.68 -10.88 8.12
C GLY A 224 -6.77 -11.26 9.29
N PHE A 225 -7.28 -11.06 10.50
CA PHE A 225 -6.51 -11.14 11.75
C PHE A 225 -6.66 -12.47 12.48
N GLU A 226 -5.61 -12.89 13.18
CA GLU A 226 -5.68 -13.91 14.21
C GLU A 226 -6.38 -13.39 15.48
N VAL A 227 -6.92 -14.31 16.31
CA VAL A 227 -7.68 -14.01 17.53
C VAL A 227 -6.76 -13.46 18.64
N GLY A 228 -6.41 -12.19 18.52
CA GLY A 228 -5.54 -11.46 19.44
C GLY A 228 -4.82 -10.28 18.77
N ALA A 229 -4.47 -10.43 17.49
CA ALA A 229 -3.71 -9.43 16.72
C ALA A 229 -4.39 -8.05 16.69
N GLU A 230 -5.69 -8.00 16.44
CA GLU A 230 -6.51 -6.76 16.45
C GLU A 230 -6.42 -6.02 17.80
N ARG A 231 -6.57 -6.74 18.94
CA ARG A 231 -6.45 -6.15 20.29
C ARG A 231 -5.03 -5.72 20.62
N THR A 232 -4.04 -6.45 20.10
CA THR A 232 -2.63 -6.10 20.27
C THR A 232 -2.28 -4.85 19.45
N ALA A 233 -2.90 -4.65 18.28
CA ALA A 233 -2.78 -3.42 17.50
C ALA A 233 -3.41 -2.22 18.22
N GLU A 234 -4.66 -2.35 18.68
CA GLU A 234 -5.34 -1.34 19.51
C GLU A 234 -4.51 -0.94 20.75
N ARG A 235 -3.90 -1.94 21.42
CA ARG A 235 -3.10 -1.75 22.64
C ARG A 235 -1.74 -1.09 22.38
N LEU A 236 -1.12 -1.33 21.23
CA LEU A 236 0.20 -0.80 20.88
C LEU A 236 0.13 0.47 20.02
N GLY A 237 -1.06 0.84 19.53
CA GLY A 237 -1.23 1.99 18.64
C GLY A 237 -0.75 1.75 17.21
N VAL A 238 -0.56 0.49 16.81
CA VAL A 238 -0.11 0.11 15.46
C VAL A 238 -1.27 0.25 14.48
N GLU A 239 -1.06 0.96 13.38
CA GLU A 239 -2.05 1.01 12.30
C GLU A 239 -2.03 -0.29 11.47
N VAL A 240 -3.22 -0.81 11.20
CA VAL A 240 -3.43 -2.08 10.49
C VAL A 240 -4.56 -1.91 9.48
N ARG A 241 -4.32 -2.18 8.19
CA ARG A 241 -5.29 -1.97 7.10
C ARG A 241 -5.57 -3.26 6.30
N GLU A 242 -6.86 -3.62 6.17
CA GLU A 242 -7.33 -4.66 5.24
C GLU A 242 -7.55 -4.11 3.83
N TYR A 243 -7.01 -4.79 2.81
CA TYR A 243 -7.23 -4.49 1.40
C TYR A 243 -7.73 -5.71 0.64
N ARG A 244 -8.58 -5.47 -0.38
CA ARG A 244 -9.08 -6.50 -1.31
C ARG A 244 -8.79 -6.19 -2.79
N ILE A 245 -8.12 -5.08 -3.05
CA ILE A 245 -7.78 -4.57 -4.38
C ILE A 245 -6.37 -3.98 -4.25
N ILE A 246 -5.41 -4.47 -5.04
CA ILE A 246 -4.00 -4.11 -4.88
C ILE A 246 -3.74 -2.63 -5.18
N TYR A 247 -4.43 -2.06 -6.17
CA TYR A 247 -4.31 -0.64 -6.50
C TYR A 247 -4.61 0.28 -5.32
N ARG A 248 -5.63 -0.03 -4.50
CA ARG A 248 -5.94 0.75 -3.29
C ARG A 248 -4.88 0.65 -2.19
N LEU A 249 -4.16 -0.47 -2.12
CA LEU A 249 -3.04 -0.62 -1.21
C LEU A 249 -1.87 0.26 -1.66
N LEU A 250 -1.61 0.29 -2.97
CA LEU A 250 -0.58 1.14 -3.57
C LEU A 250 -0.95 2.64 -3.47
N GLU A 251 -2.20 3.02 -3.76
CA GLU A 251 -2.74 4.38 -3.60
C GLU A 251 -2.60 4.88 -2.14
N ASP A 252 -2.94 4.06 -1.14
CA ASP A 252 -2.81 4.42 0.28
C ASP A 252 -1.34 4.51 0.72
N VAL A 253 -0.44 3.67 0.18
CA VAL A 253 1.01 3.72 0.46
C VAL A 253 1.67 4.93 -0.20
N GLU A 254 1.32 5.24 -1.45
CA GLU A 254 1.75 6.44 -2.18
C GLU A 254 1.29 7.72 -1.45
N GLY A 255 0.04 7.73 -0.98
CA GLY A 255 -0.51 8.80 -0.14
C GLY A 255 0.22 8.95 1.20
N ALA A 256 0.66 7.85 1.82
CA ALA A 256 1.46 7.89 3.05
C ALA A 256 2.89 8.43 2.80
N LEU A 257 3.55 8.01 1.71
CA LEU A 257 4.86 8.54 1.29
C LEU A 257 4.77 10.05 1.01
N LYS A 258 3.74 10.50 0.28
CA LYS A 258 3.45 11.92 0.05
C LYS A 258 3.13 12.71 1.32
N GLY A 259 2.69 12.02 2.39
CA GLY A 259 2.53 12.60 3.73
C GLY A 259 3.83 12.77 4.52
N LEU A 260 4.93 12.13 4.11
CA LEU A 260 6.26 12.29 4.71
C LEU A 260 7.09 13.39 4.02
N LEU A 261 6.81 13.68 2.75
CA LEU A 261 7.40 14.79 2.02
C LEU A 261 7.07 16.13 2.67
N GLU A 262 8.04 17.05 2.64
CA GLU A 262 7.83 18.41 3.10
C GLU A 262 7.15 19.23 1.99
N PRO A 263 6.29 20.19 2.33
CA PRO A 263 5.61 20.99 1.32
C PRO A 263 6.61 21.87 0.58
N GLU A 264 6.82 21.59 -0.71
CA GLU A 264 7.55 22.51 -1.58
C GLU A 264 6.85 23.87 -1.62
N TYR A 265 7.65 24.93 -1.55
CA TYR A 265 7.18 26.32 -1.62
C TYR A 265 7.57 26.90 -2.97
N ALA A 266 6.58 27.10 -3.83
CA ALA A 266 6.76 27.74 -5.13
C ALA A 266 6.73 29.26 -5.01
N GLU A 267 7.57 29.95 -5.77
CA GLU A 267 7.57 31.41 -5.85
C GLU A 267 6.50 31.90 -6.81
N VAL A 268 5.47 32.55 -6.28
CA VAL A 268 4.43 33.21 -7.07
C VAL A 268 4.71 34.71 -7.10
N VAL A 269 4.93 35.28 -8.29
CA VAL A 269 5.06 36.73 -8.47
C VAL A 269 3.69 37.40 -8.27
N VAL A 270 3.63 38.35 -7.34
CA VAL A 270 2.40 39.03 -6.89
C VAL A 270 2.21 40.38 -7.61
N GLY A 271 3.29 40.97 -8.12
CA GLY A 271 3.28 42.18 -8.94
C GLY A 271 4.68 42.75 -9.13
N ARG A 272 4.81 43.76 -9.99
CA ARG A 272 6.09 44.45 -10.28
C ARG A 272 5.91 45.96 -10.20
N ALA A 273 6.98 46.65 -9.81
CA ALA A 273 7.04 48.10 -9.79
C ALA A 273 8.39 48.60 -10.34
N GLU A 274 8.36 49.71 -11.06
CA GLU A 274 9.51 50.39 -11.65
C GLU A 274 9.94 51.54 -10.72
N ILE A 275 11.21 51.61 -10.33
CA ILE A 275 11.78 52.77 -9.61
C ILE A 275 11.98 53.91 -10.61
N ARG A 276 11.37 55.07 -10.36
CA ARG A 276 11.39 56.24 -11.25
C ARG A 276 12.20 57.40 -10.70
N GLU A 277 12.15 57.63 -9.39
CA GLU A 277 12.92 58.66 -8.69
C GLU A 277 13.43 58.09 -7.36
N VAL A 278 14.65 58.45 -6.93
CA VAL A 278 15.21 58.00 -5.64
C VAL A 278 15.35 59.17 -4.65
N PHE A 279 14.55 59.16 -3.58
CA PHE A 279 14.55 60.24 -2.58
C PHE A 279 15.45 59.93 -1.38
N ALA A 280 16.20 60.92 -0.92
CA ALA A 280 16.96 60.85 0.33
C ALA A 280 16.01 60.98 1.54
N GLY A 281 15.87 59.89 2.31
CA GLY A 281 15.10 59.84 3.55
C GLY A 281 15.89 60.33 4.77
N ARG A 282 15.24 60.30 5.94
CA ARG A 282 15.89 60.63 7.22
C ARG A 282 16.81 59.49 7.66
N ARG A 283 17.92 59.83 8.34
CA ARG A 283 18.92 58.88 8.89
C ARG A 283 19.61 57.99 7.84
N GLY A 284 19.77 58.47 6.60
CA GLY A 284 20.54 57.78 5.55
C GLY A 284 19.78 56.70 4.77
N VAL A 285 18.49 56.50 5.07
CA VAL A 285 17.60 55.60 4.32
C VAL A 285 17.27 56.19 2.95
N ARG A 286 17.42 55.45 1.85
CA ARG A 286 16.84 55.83 0.55
C ARG A 286 15.37 55.39 0.44
N ILE A 287 14.55 56.18 -0.24
CA ILE A 287 13.13 55.88 -0.51
C ILE A 287 12.96 55.77 -2.03
N ALA A 288 12.50 54.62 -2.52
CA ALA A 288 12.21 54.43 -3.92
C ALA A 288 10.84 55.06 -4.25
N GLY A 289 10.82 56.04 -5.14
CA GLY A 289 9.61 56.54 -5.80
C GLY A 289 9.25 55.60 -6.95
N CYS A 290 8.30 54.70 -6.71
CA CYS A 290 7.97 53.62 -7.63
C CYS A 290 6.61 53.82 -8.29
N ARG A 291 6.43 53.23 -9.47
CA ARG A 291 5.10 53.01 -10.06
C ARG A 291 4.84 51.52 -10.21
N VAL A 292 3.71 51.04 -9.69
CA VAL A 292 3.32 49.63 -9.86
C VAL A 292 2.86 49.41 -11.30
N MET A 293 3.52 48.50 -12.01
CA MET A 293 3.26 48.20 -13.41
C MET A 293 2.18 47.12 -13.55
N ASP A 294 2.31 46.03 -12.80
CA ASP A 294 1.37 44.91 -12.80
C ASP A 294 1.16 44.33 -11.39
N GLY A 295 0.04 43.63 -11.22
CA GLY A 295 -0.33 42.99 -9.96
C GLY A 295 -0.53 43.97 -8.80
N ARG A 296 0.02 43.63 -7.63
CA ARG A 296 0.04 44.48 -6.43
C ARG A 296 1.30 44.29 -5.60
N ILE A 297 1.72 45.37 -4.95
CA ILE A 297 2.77 45.38 -3.93
C ILE A 297 2.10 45.41 -2.56
N VAL A 298 2.51 44.55 -1.62
CA VAL A 298 1.93 44.44 -0.27
C VAL A 298 2.97 44.84 0.77
N ARG A 299 2.56 45.60 1.79
CA ARG A 299 3.45 46.03 2.88
C ARG A 299 4.01 44.80 3.61
N GLN A 300 5.32 44.78 3.90
CA GLN A 300 6.04 43.63 4.47
C GLN A 300 6.00 42.35 3.59
N GLY A 301 5.79 42.50 2.28
CA GLY A 301 6.03 41.41 1.32
C GLY A 301 7.52 41.21 1.01
N ASN A 302 7.86 40.00 0.56
CA ASN A 302 9.17 39.70 -0.03
C ASN A 302 9.28 40.33 -1.41
N ILE A 303 10.46 40.84 -1.74
CA ILE A 303 10.78 41.49 -3.01
C ILE A 303 12.20 41.14 -3.45
N ARG A 304 12.40 41.05 -4.77
CA ARG A 304 13.73 41.08 -5.40
C ARG A 304 13.86 42.32 -6.28
N ILE A 305 15.07 42.88 -6.31
CA ILE A 305 15.41 44.03 -7.16
C ILE A 305 16.17 43.51 -8.36
N MET A 306 15.70 43.87 -9.55
CA MET A 306 16.29 43.46 -10.82
C MET A 306 16.82 44.69 -11.56
N ARG A 307 18.10 44.65 -11.96
CA ARG A 307 18.79 45.68 -12.75
C ARG A 307 19.32 45.03 -14.02
N ASN A 308 18.88 45.48 -15.18
CA ASN A 308 19.22 44.87 -16.48
C ASN A 308 19.00 43.34 -16.47
N ASP A 309 17.80 42.91 -16.07
CA ASP A 309 17.36 41.51 -15.87
C ASP A 309 18.15 40.65 -14.86
N ASN A 310 19.18 41.19 -14.18
CA ASN A 310 19.95 40.50 -13.15
C ASN A 310 19.42 40.83 -11.74
N ILE A 311 19.33 39.82 -10.86
CA ILE A 311 18.94 40.03 -9.45
C ILE A 311 20.09 40.71 -8.70
N VAL A 312 19.84 41.91 -8.18
CA VAL A 312 20.79 42.69 -7.38
C VAL A 312 20.73 42.28 -5.91
N THR A 313 19.51 42.09 -5.38
CA THR A 313 19.29 41.70 -3.98
C THR A 313 17.87 41.16 -3.79
N GLU A 314 17.67 40.43 -2.69
CA GLU A 314 16.36 40.02 -2.19
C GLU A 314 16.19 40.50 -0.75
N THR A 315 15.04 41.10 -0.45
CA THR A 315 14.75 41.70 0.85
C THR A 315 13.23 41.81 1.10
N GLN A 316 12.82 42.49 2.17
CA GLN A 316 11.43 42.79 2.48
C GLN A 316 11.13 44.29 2.42
N ILE A 317 9.85 44.62 2.23
CA ILE A 317 9.36 46.00 2.26
C ILE A 317 9.23 46.48 3.72
N GLY A 318 10.21 47.26 4.18
CA GLY A 318 10.20 47.90 5.50
C GLY A 318 9.10 48.95 5.66
N SER A 319 8.77 49.72 4.62
CA SER A 319 7.53 50.53 4.61
C SER A 319 6.98 50.77 3.19
N LEU A 320 5.66 50.96 3.10
CA LEU A 320 4.93 51.25 1.87
C LEU A 320 4.00 52.46 2.09
N ARG A 321 4.15 53.49 1.27
CA ARG A 321 3.38 54.74 1.37
C ARG A 321 2.81 55.19 0.03
N HIS A 322 1.67 55.87 0.07
CA HIS A 322 1.08 56.58 -1.06
C HIS A 322 1.12 58.08 -0.71
N PHE A 323 1.93 58.85 -1.44
CA PHE A 323 2.32 60.23 -1.10
C PHE A 323 2.88 60.39 0.34
N ARG A 324 2.00 60.61 1.33
CA ARG A 324 2.36 60.79 2.74
C ARG A 324 1.75 59.74 3.67
N ASP A 325 0.77 58.98 3.20
CA ASP A 325 -0.03 58.06 4.00
C ASP A 325 0.52 56.64 3.88
N GLU A 326 0.51 55.87 4.99
CA GLU A 326 0.89 54.45 4.96
C GLU A 326 -0.24 53.58 4.44
N VAL A 327 0.09 52.70 3.48
CA VAL A 327 -0.88 51.84 2.81
C VAL A 327 -0.50 50.37 2.94
N ASN A 328 -1.50 49.51 3.12
CA ASN A 328 -1.30 48.07 3.28
C ASN A 328 -0.96 47.36 1.95
N GLN A 329 -1.41 47.92 0.82
CA GLN A 329 -1.07 47.46 -0.52
C GLN A 329 -1.16 48.63 -1.53
N ALA A 330 -0.39 48.55 -2.61
CA ALA A 330 -0.48 49.41 -3.78
C ALA A 330 -0.77 48.54 -5.03
N THR A 331 -1.67 48.99 -5.90
CA THR A 331 -2.14 48.24 -7.09
C THR A 331 -1.55 48.78 -8.38
N ALA A 332 -1.50 47.97 -9.44
CA ALA A 332 -1.08 48.39 -10.78
C ALA A 332 -1.66 49.77 -11.20
N GLY A 333 -0.82 50.59 -11.82
CA GLY A 333 -1.10 51.98 -12.20
C GLY A 333 -0.81 53.01 -11.11
N THR A 334 -0.83 52.63 -9.82
CA THR A 334 -0.61 53.53 -8.66
C THR A 334 0.87 53.82 -8.46
N GLU A 335 1.18 55.03 -8.00
CA GLU A 335 2.52 55.43 -7.53
C GLU A 335 2.66 55.13 -6.04
N CYS A 336 3.87 54.79 -5.57
CA CYS A 336 4.13 54.51 -4.16
C CYS A 336 5.58 54.77 -3.76
N GLY A 337 5.76 55.25 -2.52
CA GLY A 337 7.06 55.29 -1.87
C GLY A 337 7.33 53.95 -1.19
N ILE A 338 8.36 53.24 -1.65
CA ILE A 338 8.84 51.99 -1.05
C ILE A 338 10.12 52.25 -0.27
N VAL A 339 10.17 51.78 0.97
CA VAL A 339 11.41 51.66 1.75
C VAL A 339 11.71 50.19 1.94
N LEU A 340 12.93 49.81 1.58
CA LEU A 340 13.48 48.47 1.73
C LEU A 340 14.00 48.26 3.15
N ASP A 341 13.97 47.03 3.65
CA ASP A 341 14.76 46.68 4.84
C ASP A 341 16.20 46.29 4.44
N GLY A 342 17.17 46.58 5.31
CA GLY A 342 18.60 46.28 5.17
C GLY A 342 19.37 46.91 3.98
N PHE A 343 18.70 47.26 2.88
CA PHE A 343 19.33 47.64 1.60
C PHE A 343 19.01 49.08 1.21
N ASN A 344 20.00 49.81 0.70
CA ASN A 344 19.87 51.21 0.31
C ASN A 344 20.36 51.54 -1.10
N ASP A 345 20.95 50.59 -1.84
CA ASP A 345 21.64 50.90 -3.10
C ASP A 345 20.75 50.75 -4.34
N ILE A 346 19.62 51.47 -4.29
CA ILE A 346 18.65 51.58 -5.38
C ILE A 346 19.02 52.67 -6.38
N GLU A 347 18.77 52.39 -7.65
CA GLU A 347 18.94 53.30 -8.80
C GLU A 347 17.61 53.48 -9.55
N GLU A 348 17.55 54.52 -10.38
CA GLU A 348 16.38 54.81 -11.22
C GLU A 348 16.40 53.87 -12.45
N GLY A 349 15.26 53.26 -12.76
CA GLY A 349 15.14 52.18 -13.75
C GLY A 349 15.25 50.76 -13.18
N ASP A 350 15.58 50.59 -11.89
CA ASP A 350 15.50 49.29 -11.21
C ASP A 350 14.05 48.77 -11.18
N MET A 351 13.87 47.44 -11.34
CA MET A 351 12.56 46.79 -11.25
C MET A 351 12.43 46.00 -9.95
N ILE A 352 11.47 46.38 -9.11
CA ILE A 352 11.09 45.65 -7.89
C ILE A 352 10.05 44.61 -8.25
N VAL A 353 10.37 43.33 -8.09
CA VAL A 353 9.44 42.21 -8.30
C VAL A 353 9.03 41.67 -6.93
N ALA A 354 7.75 41.83 -6.58
CA ALA A 354 7.18 41.28 -5.36
C ALA A 354 6.76 39.83 -5.56
N TYR A 355 7.16 38.96 -4.64
CA TYR A 355 6.86 37.54 -4.70
C TYR A 355 6.34 37.00 -3.37
N ARG A 356 5.74 35.82 -3.42
CA ARG A 356 5.24 35.10 -2.26
C ARG A 356 5.57 33.62 -2.41
N MET A 357 5.99 33.01 -1.32
CA MET A 357 6.01 31.55 -1.18
C MET A 357 4.57 31.05 -1.06
N GLU A 358 4.04 30.39 -2.08
CA GLU A 358 2.79 29.64 -1.99
C GLU A 358 3.10 28.15 -2.00
N ARG A 359 2.30 27.35 -1.28
CA ARG A 359 2.52 25.91 -1.15
C ARG A 359 2.18 25.23 -2.48
N ALA A 360 3.15 24.53 -3.08
CA ALA A 360 2.87 23.59 -4.15
C ALA A 360 1.97 22.45 -3.63
N ASN A 361 1.01 22.02 -4.44
CA ASN A 361 -0.17 21.25 -4.01
C ASN A 361 -0.56 20.20 -5.05
#